data_AF-A0ABD1KZ79-F1
#
_entry.id   AF-A0ABD1KZ79-F1
#
_cell.length_a   1.000
_cell.length_b   1.000
_cell.length_c   1.000
_cell.angle_alpha   90.00
_cell.angle_beta   90.00
_cell.angle_gamma   90.00
#
_symmetry.space_group_name_H-M   'P 1'
#
loop_
_entity.id
_entity.type
_entity.pdbx_description
1 polymer ?
#
loop_
_entity_poly.entity_id
_entity_poly.type
_entity_poly.pdbx_seq_one_letter_code
_entity_poly.pdbx_strand_id
1 'polypeptide(L)'
;MLGGFVMQAQIWRFVCLISSVVGFICYALSSSFNLLFGKWNLLKMLSYGVFSVTICLAVWFAKVCQLSYSRNLMCKAHISVVVLTATSVYSFFYDKEVNTKPDAYSLISCAAFAVMSLSLSRHTHLGFELDFLYFFLGCLILQLMKIKLLLVIVGVGFSYSLIVLRSSLESSEYILPLYHHNHHIVDSLQPHPDSALVPHSGSSYMQTLLKHNLVACAKAIAETDLIMAEWFMRKIREMVSVSGEPMQRLGAYMLEGLVARLEGTGSKIYETLKCYEAANAKRLSNMHMFHQICLLHFKFGYVCANGAIAQAMKNEDRIHIIDFQIDEGIQWFTLIRDFAARPAGPPHIRITGIGDSTSSDALQMVGSKLSKLASDFKVPFEFHATPVSACDVQLQNFQVRSGEALAVNFAFMLHQVSENHRDRLLRLVRSLSPKVVTLVEHESNTNIVEFYPRFLETLDYYSAMFESMNMNADIPREYKERVYIEQLCYARDIVNILACEEAERVERHELLRKWRLRFTNAGFTPYPFSLSVNATIKKLLESYSGRFKLEERDGALYLGWMDRHLVASCTWTSL
;
A
#
# COMPACT_ATOMS: atom_id res chain seq x y z
N MET A 1 16.27 -9.83 17.20
CA MET A 1 16.41 -8.39 17.47
C MET A 1 15.18 -7.71 18.11
N LEU A 2 14.21 -8.43 18.71
CA LEU A 2 13.08 -7.80 19.43
C LEU A 2 13.52 -6.96 20.65
N GLY A 3 14.73 -7.20 21.16
CA GLY A 3 15.32 -6.42 22.25
C GLY A 3 15.51 -4.93 21.91
N GLY A 4 15.74 -4.58 20.64
CA GLY A 4 15.99 -3.20 20.21
C GLY A 4 14.73 -2.33 20.16
N PHE A 5 13.60 -2.85 19.70
CA PHE A 5 12.33 -2.10 19.61
C PHE A 5 11.66 -1.97 20.98
N VAL A 6 11.75 -3.03 21.80
CA VAL A 6 11.36 -2.97 23.22
C VAL A 6 12.27 -2.01 23.97
N MET A 7 13.60 -2.03 23.73
CA MET A 7 14.50 -1.00 24.26
C MET A 7 14.11 0.39 23.79
N GLN A 8 13.84 0.63 22.50
CA GLN A 8 13.59 1.98 21.99
C GLN A 8 12.27 2.55 22.53
N ALA A 9 11.20 1.74 22.59
CA ALA A 9 9.94 2.16 23.21
C ALA A 9 10.09 2.35 24.74
N GLN A 10 10.87 1.52 25.42
CA GLN A 10 11.19 1.69 26.84
C GLN A 10 12.07 2.90 27.09
N ILE A 11 13.03 3.19 26.21
CA ILE A 11 13.91 4.37 26.25
C ILE A 11 13.07 5.63 26.08
N TRP A 12 12.18 5.70 25.09
CA TRP A 12 11.32 6.89 24.92
C TRP A 12 10.35 7.08 26.08
N ARG A 13 9.83 6.00 26.67
CA ARG A 13 9.03 6.09 27.91
C ARG A 13 9.87 6.56 29.09
N PHE A 14 11.09 6.07 29.20
CA PHE A 14 12.02 6.47 30.25
C PHE A 14 12.44 7.93 30.08
N VAL A 15 12.78 8.36 28.85
CA VAL A 15 13.06 9.76 28.50
C VAL A 15 11.84 10.62 28.79
N CYS A 16 10.63 10.20 28.41
CA CYS A 16 9.39 10.92 28.70
C CYS A 16 9.15 11.06 30.22
N LEU A 17 9.33 9.98 31.00
CA LEU A 17 9.20 10.01 32.45
C LEU A 17 10.27 10.90 33.11
N ILE A 18 11.54 10.73 32.76
CA ILE A 18 12.64 11.50 33.35
C ILE A 18 12.51 12.98 32.99
N SER A 19 12.21 13.30 31.74
CA SER A 19 11.97 14.67 31.29
C SER A 19 10.75 15.30 31.97
N SER A 20 9.68 14.53 32.24
CA SER A 20 8.53 14.97 33.03
C SER A 20 8.92 15.27 34.48
N VAL A 21 9.63 14.36 35.15
CA VAL A 21 10.10 14.53 36.54
C VAL A 21 11.03 15.74 36.65
N VAL A 22 12.01 15.86 35.76
CA VAL A 22 12.93 17.00 35.72
C VAL A 22 12.16 18.29 35.43
N GLY A 23 11.25 18.28 34.46
CA GLY A 23 10.41 19.43 34.11
C GLY A 23 9.61 19.94 35.30
N PHE A 24 8.91 19.05 36.01
CA PHE A 24 8.10 19.43 37.17
C PHE A 24 8.93 19.85 38.39
N ILE A 25 10.09 19.23 38.66
CA ILE A 25 10.97 19.64 39.77
C ILE A 25 11.59 21.00 39.47
N CYS A 26 12.14 21.19 38.27
CA CYS A 26 12.73 22.47 37.89
C CYS A 26 11.68 23.57 37.79
N TYR A 27 10.48 23.28 37.30
CA TYR A 27 9.40 24.26 37.30
C TYR A 27 9.03 24.68 38.74
N ALA A 28 8.87 23.73 39.67
CA ALA A 28 8.58 24.00 41.09
C ALA A 28 9.62 24.91 41.78
N LEU A 29 10.89 24.82 41.36
CA LEU A 29 12.00 25.61 41.88
C LEU A 29 12.22 26.93 41.13
N SER A 30 11.52 27.13 40.01
CA SER A 30 11.72 28.29 39.14
C SER A 30 11.13 29.58 39.71
N SER A 31 11.67 30.71 39.24
CA SER A 31 11.07 32.03 39.49
C SER A 31 9.67 32.12 38.89
N SER A 32 9.45 31.51 37.72
CA SER A 32 8.15 31.48 37.03
C SER A 32 7.04 30.81 37.85
N PHE A 33 7.35 29.73 38.59
CA PHE A 33 6.36 29.10 39.48
C PHE A 33 6.05 30.00 40.68
N ASN A 34 7.07 30.57 41.32
CA ASN A 34 6.87 31.49 42.44
C ASN A 34 6.10 32.75 42.03
N LEU A 35 6.21 33.18 40.78
CA LEU A 35 5.44 34.29 40.23
C LEU A 35 3.96 33.92 40.05
N LEU A 36 3.69 32.76 39.46
CA LEU A 36 2.35 32.34 39.06
C LEU A 36 1.53 31.81 40.24
N PHE A 37 2.18 31.14 41.18
CA PHE A 37 1.54 30.49 42.33
C PHE A 37 1.93 31.11 43.68
N GLY A 38 2.85 32.07 43.73
CA GLY A 38 3.33 32.67 44.98
C GLY A 38 4.22 31.72 45.81
N LYS A 39 4.57 32.12 47.04
CA LYS A 39 5.37 31.29 47.96
C LYS A 39 4.67 29.96 48.30
N TRP A 40 5.49 28.94 48.50
CA TRP A 40 5.06 27.62 48.94
C TRP A 40 4.33 27.66 50.28
N ASN A 41 3.20 26.96 50.34
CA ASN A 41 2.53 26.57 51.59
C ASN A 41 2.23 25.07 51.51
N LEU A 42 1.88 24.45 52.65
CA LEU A 42 1.65 23.01 52.73
C LEU A 42 0.59 22.53 51.72
N LEU A 43 -0.47 23.30 51.53
CA LEU A 43 -1.56 22.98 50.59
C LEU A 43 -1.09 22.98 49.13
N LYS A 44 -0.28 23.97 48.72
CA LYS A 44 0.31 24.06 47.37
C LYS A 44 1.33 22.96 47.13
N MET A 45 2.12 22.61 48.14
CA MET A 45 3.07 21.49 48.03
C MET A 45 2.33 20.17 47.81
N LEU A 46 1.25 19.93 48.57
CA LEU A 46 0.42 18.74 48.41
C LEU A 46 -0.31 18.73 47.06
N SER A 47 -0.94 19.84 46.65
CA SER A 47 -1.68 19.90 45.38
C SER A 47 -0.78 19.75 44.15
N TYR A 48 0.39 20.40 44.16
CA TYR A 48 1.37 20.27 43.10
C TYR A 48 2.03 18.87 43.07
N GLY A 49 2.28 18.29 44.25
CA GLY A 49 2.77 16.92 44.37
C GLY A 49 1.79 15.90 43.77
N VAL A 50 0.50 16.00 44.11
CA VAL A 50 -0.53 15.11 43.55
C VAL A 50 -0.65 15.31 42.03
N PHE A 51 -0.68 16.56 41.56
CA PHE A 51 -0.78 16.86 40.12
C PHE A 51 0.41 16.32 39.32
N SER A 52 1.64 16.59 39.77
CA SER A 52 2.86 16.13 39.09
C SER A 52 2.99 14.60 39.08
N VAL A 53 2.67 13.93 40.20
CA VAL A 53 2.66 12.46 40.27
C VAL A 53 1.59 11.89 39.32
N THR A 54 0.40 12.49 39.27
CA THR A 54 -0.69 12.04 38.38
C THR A 54 -0.28 12.14 36.91
N ILE A 55 0.34 13.25 36.50
CA ILE A 55 0.82 13.41 35.12
C ILE A 55 1.96 12.45 34.81
N CYS A 56 2.94 12.30 35.70
CA CYS A 56 4.03 11.33 35.52
C CYS A 56 3.51 9.90 35.37
N LEU A 57 2.50 9.51 36.16
CA LEU A 57 1.84 8.20 36.05
C LEU A 57 1.04 8.08 34.74
N ALA A 58 0.31 9.12 34.33
CA ALA A 58 -0.44 9.14 33.08
C ALA A 58 0.48 8.99 31.86
N VAL A 59 1.62 9.70 31.86
CA VAL A 59 2.67 9.60 30.84
C VAL A 59 3.28 8.20 30.81
N TRP A 60 3.52 7.58 31.97
CA TRP A 60 4.05 6.22 32.07
C TRP A 60 3.10 5.15 31.50
N PHE A 61 1.79 5.30 31.74
CA PHE A 61 0.76 4.34 31.32
C PHE A 61 0.06 4.68 30.00
N ALA A 62 0.52 5.72 29.28
CA ALA A 62 -0.16 6.28 28.10
C ALA A 62 -0.54 5.27 26.99
N LYS A 63 0.19 4.14 26.85
CA LYS A 63 -0.14 3.08 25.86
C LYS A 63 -1.39 2.26 26.23
N VAL A 64 -1.71 2.12 27.51
CA VAL A 64 -2.89 1.36 27.97
C VAL A 64 -4.19 2.13 27.70
N CYS A 65 -4.13 3.46 27.72
CA CYS A 65 -5.27 4.33 27.43
C CYS A 65 -5.67 4.37 25.93
N GLN A 66 -4.82 3.87 25.02
CA GLN A 66 -5.11 3.84 23.59
C GLN A 66 -6.26 2.88 23.22
N LEU A 67 -6.48 1.82 24.00
CA LEU A 67 -7.52 0.83 23.70
C LEU A 67 -8.95 1.37 23.87
N SER A 68 -9.14 2.48 24.58
CA SER A 68 -10.48 2.94 24.97
C SER A 68 -10.97 4.20 24.26
N TYR A 69 -10.13 4.89 23.46
CA TYR A 69 -10.41 6.30 23.09
C TYR A 69 -10.31 6.62 21.58
N SER A 70 -10.11 5.63 20.72
CA SER A 70 -9.79 5.87 19.30
C SER A 70 -10.95 6.34 18.39
N ARG A 71 -12.16 6.64 18.91
CA ARG A 71 -13.35 6.91 18.07
C ARG A 71 -14.11 8.22 18.29
N ASN A 72 -13.62 9.21 19.04
CA ASN A 72 -14.42 10.42 19.30
C ASN A 72 -13.74 11.75 18.90
N LEU A 73 -14.12 12.28 17.73
CA LEU A 73 -13.63 13.55 17.16
C LEU A 73 -13.87 14.75 18.10
N MET A 74 -15.00 14.76 18.82
CA MET A 74 -15.35 15.80 19.80
C MET A 74 -14.36 15.85 20.96
N CYS A 75 -13.88 14.69 21.40
CA CYS A 75 -12.96 14.58 22.50
C CYS A 75 -11.57 15.16 22.18
N LYS A 76 -11.12 14.99 20.94
CA LYS A 76 -9.91 15.66 20.44
C LYS A 76 -10.07 17.18 20.41
N ALA A 77 -11.20 17.67 19.90
CA ALA A 77 -11.49 19.11 19.87
C ALA A 77 -11.53 19.74 21.27
N HIS A 78 -12.19 19.10 22.24
CA HIS A 78 -12.23 19.59 23.63
C HIS A 78 -10.84 19.66 24.26
N ILE A 79 -10.00 18.63 24.06
CA ILE A 79 -8.63 18.63 24.57
C ILE A 79 -7.81 19.75 23.94
N SER A 80 -7.88 19.94 22.62
CA SER A 80 -7.17 21.03 21.92
C SER A 80 -7.57 22.42 22.44
N VAL A 81 -8.86 22.67 22.71
CA VAL A 81 -9.34 23.94 23.29
C VAL A 81 -8.80 24.16 24.71
N VAL A 82 -8.78 23.11 25.54
CA VAL A 82 -8.22 23.19 26.90
C VAL A 82 -6.72 23.50 26.86
N VAL A 83 -5.97 22.82 25.99
CA VAL A 83 -4.53 23.04 25.81
C VAL A 83 -4.24 24.47 25.32
N LEU A 84 -4.98 24.94 24.31
CA LEU A 84 -4.86 26.31 23.80
C LEU A 84 -5.16 27.34 24.90
N THR A 85 -6.19 27.11 25.70
CA THR A 85 -6.55 28.02 26.80
C THR A 85 -5.46 28.05 27.87
N ALA A 86 -4.94 26.89 28.28
CA ALA A 86 -3.90 26.78 29.30
C ALA A 86 -2.58 27.44 28.85
N THR A 87 -2.13 27.17 27.62
CA THR A 87 -0.93 27.78 27.03
C THR A 87 -1.07 29.29 26.85
N SER A 88 -2.25 29.78 26.46
CA SER A 88 -2.53 31.22 26.33
C SER A 88 -2.51 31.94 27.69
N VAL A 89 -3.09 31.33 28.72
CA VAL A 89 -3.05 31.86 30.10
C VAL A 89 -1.61 31.91 30.61
N TYR A 90 -0.81 30.86 30.38
CA TYR A 90 0.60 30.84 30.74
C TYR A 90 1.37 31.98 30.03
N SER A 91 1.20 32.14 28.72
CA SER A 91 1.84 33.21 27.95
C SER A 91 1.46 34.60 28.45
N PHE A 92 0.20 34.83 28.81
CA PHE A 92 -0.26 36.12 29.34
C PHE A 92 0.42 36.50 30.65
N PHE A 93 0.57 35.55 31.59
CA PHE A 93 1.28 35.81 32.85
C PHE A 93 2.79 35.93 32.64
N TYR A 94 3.33 35.17 31.69
CA TYR A 94 4.75 35.20 31.33
C TYR A 94 5.17 36.52 30.64
N ASP A 95 4.27 37.12 29.84
CA ASP A 95 4.51 38.40 29.15
C ASP A 95 4.39 39.62 30.09
N LYS A 96 3.61 39.51 31.17
CA LYS A 96 3.52 40.53 32.22
C LYS A 96 4.81 40.68 33.06
N GLU A 97 5.80 39.81 32.90
CA GLU A 97 7.14 39.98 33.47
C GLU A 97 8.05 40.84 32.59
N VAL A 98 8.09 42.13 32.89
CA VAL A 98 9.06 43.08 32.32
C VAL A 98 10.27 43.15 33.27
N ASN A 99 11.39 42.53 32.86
CA ASN A 99 12.77 42.71 33.37
C ASN A 99 13.37 41.75 34.42
N THR A 100 12.76 40.62 34.76
CA THR A 100 13.45 39.55 35.50
C THR A 100 14.28 38.67 34.55
N LYS A 101 15.59 38.53 34.81
CA LYS A 101 16.41 37.56 34.08
C LYS A 101 15.89 36.15 34.38
N PRO A 102 15.59 35.33 33.37
CA PRO A 102 15.09 33.98 33.62
C PRO A 102 16.15 33.15 34.34
N ASP A 103 15.71 32.37 35.31
CA ASP A 103 16.57 31.55 36.14
C ASP A 103 16.88 30.20 35.47
N ALA A 104 17.96 29.55 35.91
CA ALA A 104 18.39 28.29 35.30
C ALA A 104 17.30 27.20 35.37
N TYR A 105 16.46 27.20 36.43
CA TYR A 105 15.40 26.21 36.57
C TYR A 105 14.25 26.43 35.59
N SER A 106 13.90 27.69 35.26
CA SER A 106 12.90 27.97 34.23
C SER A 106 13.35 27.47 32.86
N LEU A 107 14.61 27.71 32.49
CA LEU A 107 15.19 27.25 31.22
C LEU A 107 15.20 25.71 31.12
N ILE A 108 15.66 25.04 32.19
CA ILE A 108 15.71 23.57 32.24
C ILE A 108 14.29 23.00 32.17
N SER A 109 13.31 23.63 32.81
CA SER A 109 11.92 23.17 32.74
C SER A 109 11.33 23.27 31.33
N CYS A 110 11.59 24.35 30.59
CA CYS A 110 11.12 24.49 29.20
C CYS A 110 11.78 23.45 28.28
N ALA A 111 13.09 23.22 28.40
CA ALA A 111 13.77 22.20 27.61
C ALA A 111 13.27 20.79 27.96
N ALA A 112 13.05 20.50 29.24
CA ALA A 112 12.54 19.21 29.71
C ALA A 112 11.11 18.95 29.23
N PHE A 113 10.21 19.94 29.29
CA PHE A 113 8.84 19.80 28.77
C PHE A 113 8.79 19.70 27.23
N ALA A 114 9.71 20.34 26.51
CA ALA A 114 9.84 20.13 25.06
C ALA A 114 10.25 18.69 24.74
N VAL A 115 11.25 18.14 25.44
CA VAL A 115 11.68 16.73 25.29
C VAL A 115 10.57 15.76 25.72
N MET A 116 9.84 16.07 26.80
CA MET A 116 8.68 15.31 27.25
C MET A 116 7.60 15.27 26.17
N SER A 117 7.26 16.42 25.58
CA SER A 117 6.22 16.54 24.54
C SER A 117 6.61 15.81 23.26
N LEU A 118 7.88 15.90 22.84
CA LEU A 118 8.41 15.10 21.73
C LEU A 118 8.36 13.59 22.02
N SER A 119 8.64 13.19 23.27
CA SER A 119 8.59 11.78 23.65
C SER A 119 7.15 11.28 23.76
N LEU A 120 6.24 12.13 24.22
CA LEU A 120 4.81 11.83 24.37
C LEU A 120 4.11 11.72 23.02
N SER A 121 4.48 12.56 22.04
CA SER A 121 3.94 12.48 20.66
C SER A 121 4.24 11.14 19.97
N ARG A 122 5.20 10.36 20.49
CA ARG A 122 5.51 8.98 20.03
C ARG A 122 4.65 7.92 20.70
N HIS A 123 3.96 8.25 21.79
CA HIS A 123 3.20 7.32 22.60
C HIS A 123 1.70 7.60 22.57
N THR A 124 1.29 8.79 22.18
CA THR A 124 -0.11 9.22 22.09
C THR A 124 -0.39 9.89 20.75
N HIS A 125 -1.56 9.58 20.17
CA HIS A 125 -2.06 10.19 18.92
C HIS A 125 -3.21 11.15 19.22
N LEU A 126 -3.07 11.97 20.27
CA LEU A 126 -4.14 12.87 20.72
C LEU A 126 -4.11 14.20 19.96
N GLY A 127 -2.99 14.53 19.31
CA GLY A 127 -2.83 15.64 18.37
C GLY A 127 -2.31 16.93 19.01
N PHE A 128 -2.38 17.07 20.33
CA PHE A 128 -1.96 18.26 21.08
C PHE A 128 -0.47 18.26 21.47
N GLU A 129 0.20 17.13 21.37
CA GLU A 129 1.58 16.93 21.83
C GLU A 129 2.57 17.81 21.04
N LEU A 130 2.23 18.06 19.77
CA LEU A 130 3.00 18.93 18.88
C LEU A 130 2.86 20.40 19.24
N ASP A 131 1.65 20.80 19.64
CA ASP A 131 1.39 22.16 20.08
C ASP A 131 2.20 22.48 21.33
N PHE A 132 2.29 21.54 22.29
CA PHE A 132 3.16 21.69 23.46
C PHE A 132 4.65 21.71 23.10
N LEU A 133 5.10 20.85 22.19
CA LEU A 133 6.49 20.87 21.73
C LEU A 133 6.88 22.25 21.19
N TYR A 134 6.09 22.79 20.26
CA TYR A 134 6.38 24.11 19.68
C TYR A 134 6.25 25.24 20.70
N PHE A 135 5.26 25.15 21.59
CA PHE A 135 5.07 26.11 22.68
C PHE A 135 6.31 26.19 23.59
N PHE A 136 6.79 25.07 24.11
CA PHE A 136 7.94 25.06 25.04
C PHE A 136 9.26 25.42 24.36
N LEU A 137 9.43 25.08 23.06
CA LEU A 137 10.56 25.59 22.25
C LEU A 137 10.51 27.11 22.09
N GLY A 138 9.31 27.67 21.84
CA GLY A 138 9.09 29.10 21.81
C GLY A 138 9.43 29.78 23.14
N CYS A 139 8.96 29.24 24.26
CA CYS A 139 9.30 29.74 25.60
C CYS A 139 10.81 29.70 25.87
N LEU A 140 11.51 28.64 25.45
CA LEU A 140 12.95 28.50 25.61
C LEU A 140 13.72 29.58 24.82
N ILE A 141 13.36 29.81 23.57
CA ILE A 141 13.97 30.86 22.73
C ILE A 141 13.76 32.24 23.36
N LEU A 142 12.54 32.55 23.80
CA LEU A 142 12.22 33.83 24.44
C LEU A 142 13.01 34.03 25.74
N GLN A 143 13.16 32.99 26.57
CA GLN A 143 13.97 33.06 27.79
C GLN A 143 15.46 33.30 27.48
N LEU A 144 16.02 32.61 26.49
CA LEU A 144 17.42 32.80 26.08
C LEU A 144 17.66 34.22 25.54
N MET A 145 16.73 34.76 24.76
CA MET A 145 16.76 36.14 24.26
C MET A 145 16.76 37.16 25.41
N LYS A 146 15.97 36.93 26.47
CA LYS A 146 15.94 37.79 27.68
C LYS A 146 17.27 37.79 28.45
N ILE A 147 18.08 36.73 28.38
CA ILE A 147 19.41 36.68 29.03
C ILE A 147 20.44 37.46 28.21
N LYS A 148 20.60 37.10 26.95
CA LYS A 148 21.46 37.76 25.96
C LYS A 148 20.90 37.51 24.58
N LEU A 149 20.74 38.55 23.78
CA LEU A 149 20.18 38.44 22.42
C LEU A 149 20.90 37.39 21.56
N LEU A 150 22.23 37.26 21.68
CA LEU A 150 23.02 36.27 20.93
C LEU A 150 22.66 34.81 21.24
N LEU A 151 22.09 34.52 22.42
CA LEU A 151 21.66 33.17 22.80
C LEU A 151 20.43 32.69 22.02
N VAL A 152 19.78 33.56 21.24
CA VAL A 152 18.75 33.16 20.27
C VAL A 152 19.27 32.08 19.32
N ILE A 153 20.56 32.15 18.95
CA ILE A 153 21.21 31.16 18.06
C ILE A 153 21.22 29.78 18.71
N VAL A 154 21.48 29.72 20.03
CA VAL A 154 21.49 28.47 20.80
C VAL A 154 20.07 27.90 20.89
N GLY A 155 19.07 28.75 21.17
CA GLY A 155 17.67 28.34 21.25
C GLY A 155 17.13 27.84 19.91
N VAL A 156 17.43 28.54 18.82
CA VAL A 156 17.06 28.14 17.45
C VAL A 156 17.79 26.86 17.06
N GLY A 157 19.08 26.72 17.37
CA GLY A 157 19.85 25.50 17.08
C GLY A 157 19.32 24.27 17.83
N PHE A 158 18.96 24.41 19.10
CA PHE A 158 18.32 23.35 19.88
C PHE A 158 16.93 22.99 19.33
N SER A 159 16.13 24.00 19.00
CA SER A 159 14.79 23.81 18.41
C SER A 159 14.87 23.12 17.05
N TYR A 160 15.79 23.55 16.19
CA TYR A 160 16.06 22.92 14.90
C TYR A 160 16.50 21.46 15.10
N SER A 161 17.39 21.19 16.06
CA SER A 161 17.85 19.83 16.37
C SER A 161 16.69 18.93 16.81
N LEU A 162 15.76 19.41 17.65
CA LEU A 162 14.60 18.63 18.08
C LEU A 162 13.55 18.46 16.97
N ILE A 163 13.36 19.45 16.10
CA ILE A 163 12.44 19.36 14.96
C ILE A 163 13.01 18.43 13.88
N VAL A 164 14.31 18.49 13.61
CA VAL A 164 15.00 17.54 12.71
C VAL A 164 15.01 16.16 13.32
N LEU A 165 15.25 16.02 14.63
CA LEU A 165 15.13 14.74 15.32
C LEU A 165 13.71 14.19 15.21
N ARG A 166 12.68 15.03 15.36
CA ARG A 166 11.29 14.63 15.14
C ARG A 166 11.03 14.21 13.70
N SER A 167 11.46 15.00 12.73
CA SER A 167 11.26 14.71 11.30
C SER A 167 12.05 13.47 10.85
N SER A 168 13.26 13.27 11.40
CA SER A 168 14.05 12.05 11.18
C SER A 168 13.43 10.83 11.87
N LEU A 169 12.75 11.04 13.00
CA LEU A 169 12.01 10.02 13.71
C LEU A 169 10.62 9.71 13.12
N GLU A 170 9.93 10.66 12.49
CA GLU A 170 8.68 10.48 11.73
C GLU A 170 8.98 9.84 10.36
N SER A 171 10.00 10.33 9.66
CA SER A 171 10.49 9.67 8.45
C SER A 171 11.02 8.28 8.78
N SER A 172 11.66 8.08 9.95
CA SER A 172 11.87 6.74 10.50
C SER A 172 10.52 6.05 10.69
N GLU A 173 9.52 6.56 11.40
CA GLU A 173 8.22 5.87 11.58
C GLU A 173 7.40 5.55 10.30
N TYR A 174 7.74 6.12 9.14
CA TYR A 174 7.23 5.69 7.82
C TYR A 174 8.22 4.79 7.06
N ILE A 175 9.53 5.04 7.19
CA ILE A 175 10.60 4.21 6.62
C ILE A 175 10.76 2.91 7.43
N LEU A 176 10.39 2.87 8.71
CA LEU A 176 10.70 1.89 9.76
C LEU A 176 9.62 0.81 9.90
N PRO A 177 8.32 0.99 9.61
CA PRO A 177 7.45 -0.15 9.31
C PRO A 177 7.95 -0.85 8.05
N LEU A 178 8.40 -0.09 7.05
CA LEU A 178 8.95 -0.61 5.79
C LEU A 178 10.39 -1.16 5.91
N TYR A 179 11.20 -0.67 6.86
CA TYR A 179 12.58 -1.12 7.11
C TYR A 179 12.68 -2.11 8.26
N HIS A 180 11.95 -2.01 9.37
CA HIS A 180 11.95 -3.06 10.39
C HIS A 180 11.20 -4.31 9.92
N HIS A 181 10.18 -4.21 9.05
CA HIS A 181 9.59 -5.41 8.43
C HIS A 181 10.55 -6.06 7.42
N ASN A 182 11.40 -5.28 6.73
CA ASN A 182 12.37 -5.83 5.78
C ASN A 182 13.74 -6.23 6.40
N HIS A 183 14.27 -5.50 7.39
CA HIS A 183 15.56 -5.79 8.04
C HIS A 183 15.45 -6.79 9.20
N HIS A 184 14.28 -6.98 9.83
CA HIS A 184 14.11 -8.17 10.68
C HIS A 184 14.19 -9.46 9.85
N ILE A 185 13.77 -9.44 8.59
CA ILE A 185 13.87 -10.62 7.73
C ILE A 185 15.28 -10.77 7.16
N VAL A 186 16.02 -9.68 6.93
CA VAL A 186 17.39 -9.75 6.39
C VAL A 186 18.47 -9.97 7.47
N ASP A 187 18.36 -9.40 8.68
CA ASP A 187 19.39 -9.56 9.73
C ASP A 187 19.16 -10.73 10.70
N SER A 188 17.95 -11.32 10.79
CA SER A 188 17.79 -12.61 11.51
C SER A 188 18.03 -13.84 10.65
N LEU A 189 18.48 -13.65 9.40
CA LEU A 189 18.84 -14.68 8.44
C LEU A 189 20.28 -14.49 7.93
N GLN A 190 21.23 -14.24 8.84
CA GLN A 190 22.62 -14.58 8.50
C GLN A 190 22.71 -16.11 8.31
N PRO A 191 23.36 -16.61 7.24
CA PRO A 191 23.56 -18.03 7.08
C PRO A 191 24.44 -18.52 8.23
N HIS A 192 23.94 -19.47 9.02
CA HIS A 192 24.85 -20.30 9.81
C HIS A 192 25.74 -21.07 8.81
N PRO A 193 27.07 -21.16 9.02
CA PRO A 193 28.00 -21.73 8.04
C PRO A 193 27.81 -23.23 7.72
N ASP A 194 26.84 -23.91 8.32
CA ASP A 194 26.71 -25.38 8.25
C ASP A 194 25.52 -25.90 7.43
N SER A 195 24.90 -25.09 6.55
CA SER A 195 23.78 -25.56 5.71
C SER A 195 24.20 -26.27 4.41
N ALA A 196 25.46 -26.69 4.30
CA ALA A 196 25.86 -27.67 3.30
C ALA A 196 25.48 -29.06 3.81
N LEU A 197 24.56 -29.74 3.11
CA LEU A 197 24.09 -31.13 3.30
C LEU A 197 22.73 -31.28 4.01
N VAL A 198 21.65 -30.74 3.41
CA VAL A 198 20.31 -31.31 3.64
C VAL A 198 19.85 -32.00 2.35
N PRO A 199 19.53 -33.31 2.37
CA PRO A 199 19.08 -34.02 1.19
C PRO A 199 17.72 -33.46 0.70
N HIS A 200 17.48 -33.53 -0.61
CA HIS A 200 16.33 -32.95 -1.31
C HIS A 200 14.93 -33.32 -0.76
N SER A 201 14.80 -34.27 0.18
CA SER A 201 13.55 -34.62 0.86
C SER A 201 13.12 -33.63 1.97
N GLY A 202 14.04 -32.89 2.58
CA GLY A 202 13.73 -32.02 3.73
C GLY A 202 13.01 -30.70 3.38
N SER A 203 13.37 -30.08 2.24
CA SER A 203 12.76 -28.81 1.81
C SER A 203 11.27 -28.97 1.43
N SER A 204 10.92 -30.07 0.76
CA SER A 204 9.53 -30.37 0.40
C SER A 204 8.64 -30.61 1.63
N TYR A 205 9.17 -31.29 2.65
CA TYR A 205 8.48 -31.50 3.92
C TYR A 205 8.17 -30.18 4.64
N MET A 206 9.16 -29.28 4.73
CA MET A 206 8.99 -27.98 5.41
C MET A 206 7.96 -27.08 4.71
N GLN A 207 7.90 -27.08 3.38
CA GLN A 207 6.88 -26.35 2.62
C GLN A 207 5.47 -26.93 2.86
N THR A 208 5.36 -28.26 2.91
CA THR A 208 4.10 -28.95 3.21
C THR A 208 3.61 -28.63 4.63
N LEU A 209 4.53 -28.64 5.61
CA LEU A 209 4.22 -28.30 7.00
C LEU A 209 3.79 -26.84 7.15
N LEU A 210 4.43 -25.91 6.42
CA LEU A 210 4.04 -24.50 6.42
C LEU A 210 2.63 -24.33 5.86
N LYS A 211 2.32 -24.98 4.72
CA LYS A 211 0.98 -24.99 4.13
C LYS A 211 -0.06 -25.52 5.12
N HIS A 212 0.25 -26.61 5.82
CA HIS A 212 -0.64 -27.18 6.84
C HIS A 212 -0.90 -26.21 7.99
N ASN A 213 0.15 -25.58 8.54
CA ASN A 213 0.01 -24.61 9.63
C ASN A 213 -0.80 -23.38 9.21
N LEU A 214 -0.61 -22.87 7.99
CA LEU A 214 -1.40 -21.77 7.42
C LEU A 214 -2.90 -22.12 7.36
N VAL A 215 -3.22 -23.31 6.84
CA VAL A 215 -4.60 -23.80 6.77
C VAL A 215 -5.22 -23.98 8.15
N ALA A 216 -4.49 -24.59 9.09
CA ALA A 216 -4.96 -24.79 10.45
C ALA A 216 -5.17 -23.47 11.20
N CYS A 217 -4.30 -22.48 10.98
CA CYS A 217 -4.45 -21.13 11.51
C CYS A 217 -5.71 -20.45 10.99
N ALA A 218 -5.94 -20.49 9.67
CA ALA A 218 -7.12 -19.88 9.07
C ALA A 218 -8.41 -20.55 9.54
N LYS A 219 -8.39 -21.88 9.74
CA LYS A 219 -9.51 -22.62 10.32
C LYS A 219 -9.80 -22.17 11.75
N ALA A 220 -8.77 -22.07 12.60
CA ALA A 220 -8.93 -21.59 13.97
C ALA A 220 -9.51 -20.17 14.05
N ILE A 221 -9.07 -19.27 13.15
CA ILE A 221 -9.65 -17.92 13.03
C ILE A 221 -11.13 -17.97 12.63
N ALA A 222 -11.49 -18.82 11.65
CA ALA A 222 -12.87 -18.97 11.21
C ALA A 222 -13.79 -19.54 12.29
N GLU A 223 -13.26 -20.42 13.14
CA GLU A 223 -13.94 -21.02 14.29
C GLU A 223 -13.86 -20.15 15.56
N THR A 224 -13.27 -18.94 15.46
CA THR A 224 -13.04 -18.00 16.58
C THR A 224 -12.19 -18.57 17.73
N ASP A 225 -11.40 -19.61 17.49
CA ASP A 225 -10.39 -20.13 18.42
C ASP A 225 -9.11 -19.29 18.33
N LEU A 226 -9.12 -18.15 19.01
CA LEU A 226 -8.02 -17.19 18.99
C LEU A 226 -6.75 -17.74 19.65
N ILE A 227 -6.86 -18.67 20.59
CA ILE A 227 -5.71 -19.28 21.28
C ILE A 227 -4.94 -20.17 20.30
N MET A 228 -5.66 -21.05 19.59
CA MET A 228 -5.04 -21.89 18.56
C MET A 228 -4.53 -21.06 17.40
N ALA A 229 -5.27 -20.03 16.97
CA ALA A 229 -4.81 -19.10 15.94
C ALA A 229 -3.48 -18.45 16.32
N GLU A 230 -3.34 -17.92 17.53
CA GLU A 230 -2.09 -17.30 18.01
C GLU A 230 -0.94 -18.31 18.09
N TRP A 231 -1.22 -19.53 18.53
CA TRP A 231 -0.24 -20.60 18.55
C TRP A 231 0.28 -20.94 17.15
N PHE A 232 -0.62 -21.11 16.17
CA PHE A 232 -0.23 -21.37 14.78
C PHE A 232 0.50 -20.18 14.16
N MET A 233 0.04 -18.94 14.39
CA MET A 233 0.74 -17.75 13.89
C MET A 233 2.18 -17.69 14.38
N ARG A 234 2.45 -17.99 15.66
CA ARG A 234 3.82 -18.07 16.18
C ARG A 234 4.65 -19.13 15.47
N LYS A 235 4.07 -20.31 15.21
CA LYS A 235 4.75 -21.38 14.45
C LYS A 235 5.04 -20.99 13.02
N ILE A 236 4.10 -20.34 12.34
CA ILE A 236 4.27 -19.86 10.96
C ILE A 236 5.40 -18.82 10.89
N ARG A 237 5.48 -17.88 11.86
CA ARG A 237 6.56 -16.88 11.93
C ARG A 237 7.96 -17.50 11.95
N GLU A 238 8.12 -18.68 12.56
CA GLU A 238 9.40 -19.41 12.61
C GLU A 238 9.77 -20.05 11.24
N MET A 239 8.84 -20.16 10.30
CA MET A 239 8.99 -20.93 9.05
C MET A 239 9.02 -20.06 7.78
N VAL A 240 8.47 -18.85 7.83
CA VAL A 240 8.32 -17.95 6.67
C VAL A 240 9.56 -17.10 6.42
N SER A 241 9.75 -16.68 5.17
CA SER A 241 10.85 -15.80 4.76
C SER A 241 10.52 -15.15 3.42
N VAL A 242 10.64 -13.82 3.31
CA VAL A 242 10.41 -13.09 2.04
C VAL A 242 11.51 -13.31 1.00
N SER A 243 12.65 -13.88 1.40
CA SER A 243 13.75 -14.23 0.49
C SER A 243 13.90 -15.75 0.32
N GLY A 244 13.03 -16.54 0.95
CA GLY A 244 13.09 -18.00 0.95
C GLY A 244 12.45 -18.66 -0.28
N GLU A 245 12.11 -19.95 -0.14
CA GLU A 245 11.38 -20.71 -1.16
C GLU A 245 9.96 -20.14 -1.40
N PRO A 246 9.32 -20.41 -2.55
CA PRO A 246 8.02 -19.84 -2.92
C PRO A 246 6.95 -19.89 -1.81
N MET A 247 6.78 -21.05 -1.17
CA MET A 247 5.80 -21.22 -0.08
C MET A 247 6.17 -20.41 1.17
N GLN A 248 7.46 -20.19 1.45
CA GLN A 248 7.90 -19.35 2.57
C GLN A 248 7.61 -17.88 2.32
N ARG A 249 7.78 -17.42 1.08
CA ARG A 249 7.45 -16.04 0.67
C ARG A 249 5.94 -15.81 0.70
N LEU A 250 5.17 -16.71 0.09
CA LEU A 250 3.71 -16.69 0.15
C LEU A 250 3.22 -16.73 1.60
N GLY A 251 3.76 -17.63 2.42
CA GLY A 251 3.40 -17.77 3.81
C GLY A 251 3.64 -16.49 4.64
N ALA A 252 4.66 -15.70 4.31
CA ALA A 252 4.89 -14.40 4.94
C ALA A 252 3.73 -13.43 4.67
N TYR A 253 3.32 -13.28 3.41
CA TYR A 253 2.23 -12.39 3.02
C TYR A 253 0.86 -12.89 3.51
N MET A 254 0.62 -14.21 3.47
CA MET A 254 -0.60 -14.78 4.02
C MET A 254 -0.70 -14.59 5.53
N LEU A 255 0.40 -14.80 6.27
CA LEU A 255 0.46 -14.53 7.70
C LEU A 255 0.15 -13.06 8.01
N GLU A 256 0.72 -12.13 7.23
CA GLU A 256 0.42 -10.70 7.39
C GLU A 256 -1.07 -10.41 7.16
N GLY A 257 -1.69 -11.01 6.13
CA GLY A 257 -3.13 -10.93 5.91
C GLY A 257 -3.96 -11.47 7.09
N LEU A 258 -3.52 -12.57 7.73
CA LEU A 258 -4.17 -13.12 8.92
C LEU A 258 -4.04 -12.19 10.14
N VAL A 259 -2.86 -11.61 10.37
CA VAL A 259 -2.63 -10.65 11.44
C VAL A 259 -3.48 -9.39 11.21
N ALA A 260 -3.43 -8.83 10.00
CA ALA A 260 -4.19 -7.66 9.63
C ALA A 260 -5.70 -7.85 9.79
N ARG A 261 -6.20 -9.07 9.53
CA ARG A 261 -7.60 -9.44 9.78
C ARG A 261 -7.96 -9.34 11.25
N LEU A 262 -7.14 -9.93 12.12
CA LEU A 262 -7.38 -9.96 13.57
C LEU A 262 -7.26 -8.58 14.21
N GLU A 263 -6.37 -7.73 13.68
CA GLU A 263 -6.15 -6.38 14.16
C GLU A 263 -7.09 -5.33 13.53
N GLY A 264 -7.84 -5.70 12.48
CA GLY A 264 -8.71 -4.77 11.75
C GLY A 264 -7.95 -3.69 10.99
N THR A 265 -6.74 -3.99 10.51
CA THR A 265 -5.83 -3.04 9.85
C THR A 265 -5.71 -3.25 8.33
N GLY A 266 -6.46 -4.19 7.77
CA GLY A 266 -6.41 -4.57 6.36
C GLY A 266 -6.56 -3.41 5.36
N SER A 267 -7.60 -2.58 5.52
CA SER A 267 -7.88 -1.44 4.63
C SER A 267 -6.74 -0.41 4.64
N LYS A 268 -6.22 -0.09 5.83
CA LYS A 268 -5.08 0.81 5.99
C LYS A 268 -3.81 0.27 5.33
N ILE A 269 -3.52 -1.03 5.49
CA ILE A 269 -2.35 -1.66 4.85
C ILE A 269 -2.50 -1.62 3.33
N TYR A 270 -3.70 -1.97 2.82
CA TYR A 270 -4.01 -1.92 1.39
C TYR A 270 -3.81 -0.51 0.80
N GLU A 271 -4.39 0.52 1.41
CA GLU A 271 -4.25 1.91 0.98
C GLU A 271 -2.79 2.38 1.02
N THR A 272 -2.06 1.98 2.07
CA THR A 272 -0.63 2.33 2.21
C THR A 272 0.19 1.71 1.08
N LEU A 273 -0.05 0.44 0.77
CA LEU A 273 0.64 -0.26 -0.33
C LEU A 273 0.28 0.35 -1.69
N LYS A 274 -0.99 0.71 -1.91
CA LYS A 274 -1.45 1.39 -3.14
C LYS A 274 -0.79 2.77 -3.32
N CYS A 275 -0.71 3.57 -2.26
CA CYS A 275 -0.02 4.86 -2.29
C CYS A 275 1.50 4.69 -2.54
N TYR A 276 2.10 3.67 -1.93
CA TYR A 276 3.52 3.37 -2.08
C TYR A 276 3.86 2.92 -3.51
N GLU A 277 2.99 2.14 -4.15
CA GLU A 277 3.09 1.78 -5.56
C GLU A 277 3.09 3.03 -6.45
N ALA A 278 2.09 3.90 -6.29
CA ALA A 278 1.95 5.13 -7.06
C ALA A 278 3.17 6.05 -6.92
N ALA A 279 3.68 6.23 -5.70
CA ALA A 279 4.85 7.05 -5.43
C ALA A 279 6.14 6.51 -6.08
N ASN A 280 6.20 5.21 -6.37
CA ASN A 280 7.37 4.55 -6.94
C ASN A 280 7.19 4.07 -8.39
N ALA A 281 6.09 4.41 -9.05
CA ALA A 281 5.75 3.96 -10.40
C ALA A 281 6.87 4.24 -11.43
N LYS A 282 7.53 5.40 -11.31
CA LYS A 282 8.70 5.76 -12.15
C LYS A 282 9.92 4.86 -11.91
N ARG A 283 10.13 4.41 -10.66
CA ARG A 283 11.22 3.48 -10.34
C ARG A 283 10.87 2.08 -10.86
N LEU A 284 9.62 1.66 -10.74
CA LEU A 284 9.09 0.38 -11.22
C LEU A 284 9.22 0.22 -12.73
N SER A 285 8.81 1.23 -13.49
CA SER A 285 8.89 1.23 -14.96
C SER A 285 10.32 1.10 -15.50
N ASN A 286 11.33 1.53 -14.74
CA ASN A 286 12.74 1.43 -15.10
C ASN A 286 13.39 0.10 -14.70
N MET A 287 12.73 -0.74 -13.89
CA MET A 287 13.30 -2.02 -13.46
C MET A 287 13.12 -3.06 -14.57
N HIS A 288 14.23 -3.37 -15.26
CA HIS A 288 14.30 -4.40 -16.32
C HIS A 288 13.70 -5.75 -15.87
N MET A 289 13.75 -6.06 -14.57
CA MET A 289 13.20 -7.29 -14.01
C MET A 289 11.67 -7.30 -13.88
N PHE A 290 11.02 -6.14 -13.70
CA PHE A 290 9.55 -6.02 -13.79
C PHE A 290 9.09 -6.66 -15.09
N HIS A 291 9.81 -6.40 -16.18
CA HIS A 291 9.48 -6.90 -17.51
C HIS A 291 9.74 -8.39 -17.78
N GLN A 292 10.60 -9.06 -17.00
CA GLN A 292 11.05 -10.42 -17.32
C GLN A 292 10.40 -11.55 -16.49
N ILE A 293 10.12 -11.37 -15.19
CA ILE A 293 9.51 -12.42 -14.33
C ILE A 293 8.05 -12.14 -14.02
N CYS A 294 7.76 -11.00 -13.39
CA CYS A 294 6.44 -10.71 -12.84
C CYS A 294 5.41 -10.41 -13.92
N LEU A 295 5.84 -10.13 -15.15
CA LEU A 295 4.94 -9.84 -16.25
C LEU A 295 4.52 -11.06 -17.07
N LEU A 296 4.95 -12.33 -16.90
CA LEU A 296 4.51 -13.33 -17.89
C LEU A 296 2.98 -13.45 -17.97
N HIS A 297 2.30 -13.41 -16.84
CA HIS A 297 0.85 -13.46 -16.75
C HIS A 297 0.18 -12.15 -17.20
N PHE A 298 0.72 -10.99 -16.82
CA PHE A 298 0.25 -9.68 -17.33
C PHE A 298 0.50 -9.50 -18.83
N LYS A 299 1.71 -9.79 -19.30
CA LYS A 299 2.17 -9.81 -20.69
C LYS A 299 1.34 -10.77 -21.52
N PHE A 300 1.04 -11.98 -21.01
CA PHE A 300 0.10 -12.88 -21.65
C PHE A 300 -1.24 -12.18 -21.89
N GLY A 301 -1.81 -11.59 -20.84
CA GLY A 301 -3.04 -10.80 -20.91
C GLY A 301 -2.99 -9.69 -21.97
N TYR A 302 -1.98 -8.84 -21.90
CA TYR A 302 -1.77 -7.72 -22.83
C TYR A 302 -1.58 -8.17 -24.27
N VAL A 303 -0.80 -9.25 -24.51
CA VAL A 303 -0.59 -9.79 -25.86
C VAL A 303 -1.88 -10.40 -26.40
N CYS A 304 -2.68 -11.09 -25.57
CA CYS A 304 -3.99 -11.58 -25.98
C CYS A 304 -4.92 -10.43 -26.38
N ALA A 305 -5.08 -9.44 -25.49
CA ALA A 305 -5.93 -8.28 -25.73
C ALA A 305 -5.49 -7.49 -26.98
N ASN A 306 -4.20 -7.18 -27.09
CA ASN A 306 -3.63 -6.47 -28.24
C ASN A 306 -3.81 -7.26 -29.54
N GLY A 307 -3.60 -8.59 -29.53
CA GLY A 307 -3.81 -9.44 -30.68
C GLY A 307 -5.26 -9.41 -31.17
N ALA A 308 -6.22 -9.44 -30.23
CA ALA A 308 -7.64 -9.32 -30.56
C ALA A 308 -8.04 -7.95 -31.10
N ILE A 309 -7.52 -6.87 -30.49
CA ILE A 309 -7.74 -5.50 -30.96
C ILE A 309 -7.15 -5.33 -32.36
N ALA A 310 -5.90 -5.75 -32.58
CA ALA A 310 -5.25 -5.68 -33.89
C ALA A 310 -6.03 -6.48 -34.96
N GLN A 311 -6.54 -7.66 -34.61
CA GLN A 311 -7.40 -8.45 -35.50
C GLN A 311 -8.68 -7.70 -35.87
N ALA A 312 -9.40 -7.15 -34.89
CA ALA A 312 -10.66 -6.44 -35.12
C ALA A 312 -10.45 -5.13 -35.91
N MET A 313 -9.30 -4.48 -35.75
CA MET A 313 -8.98 -3.18 -36.33
C MET A 313 -8.11 -3.25 -37.60
N LYS A 314 -7.87 -4.45 -38.13
CA LYS A 314 -6.94 -4.68 -39.26
C LYS A 314 -7.16 -3.72 -40.44
N ASN A 315 -8.41 -3.45 -40.79
CA ASN A 315 -8.83 -2.66 -41.94
C ASN A 315 -9.38 -1.27 -41.57
N GLU A 316 -9.14 -0.80 -40.34
CA GLU A 316 -9.65 0.48 -39.87
C GLU A 316 -8.56 1.55 -39.95
N ASP A 317 -8.89 2.74 -40.43
CA ASP A 317 -7.93 3.85 -40.54
C ASP A 317 -8.00 4.82 -39.37
N ARG A 318 -9.06 4.75 -38.56
CA ARG A 318 -9.23 5.52 -37.33
C ARG A 318 -9.70 4.61 -36.22
N ILE A 319 -8.88 4.47 -35.20
CA ILE A 319 -9.11 3.57 -34.07
C ILE A 319 -9.24 4.41 -32.81
N HIS A 320 -10.26 4.12 -32.00
CA HIS A 320 -10.40 4.64 -30.65
C HIS A 320 -10.35 3.48 -29.67
N ILE A 321 -9.44 3.53 -28.71
CA ILE A 321 -9.28 2.55 -27.64
C ILE A 321 -9.68 3.20 -26.33
N ILE A 322 -10.61 2.60 -25.59
CA ILE A 322 -10.93 2.97 -24.22
C ILE A 322 -10.29 1.93 -23.31
N ASP A 323 -9.37 2.38 -22.45
CA ASP A 323 -8.74 1.55 -21.43
C ASP A 323 -9.24 1.97 -20.05
N PHE A 324 -9.86 1.02 -19.34
CA PHE A 324 -10.42 1.27 -18.02
C PHE A 324 -9.38 1.30 -16.89
N GLN A 325 -8.16 0.85 -17.16
CA GLN A 325 -7.05 0.93 -16.22
C GLN A 325 -5.73 1.07 -16.99
N ILE A 326 -5.43 2.31 -17.39
CA ILE A 326 -4.28 2.59 -18.26
C ILE A 326 -2.93 2.36 -17.58
N ASP A 327 -2.87 2.43 -16.24
CA ASP A 327 -1.67 2.32 -15.41
C ASP A 327 -0.47 3.07 -16.03
N GLU A 328 0.67 2.39 -16.25
CA GLU A 328 1.86 2.97 -16.88
C GLU A 328 1.80 2.98 -18.43
N GLY A 329 0.71 2.51 -19.03
CA GLY A 329 0.49 2.45 -20.47
C GLY A 329 1.26 1.36 -21.21
N ILE A 330 1.96 0.46 -20.50
CA ILE A 330 2.91 -0.54 -21.05
C ILE A 330 2.27 -1.43 -22.12
N GLN A 331 1.00 -1.83 -21.94
CA GLN A 331 0.26 -2.61 -22.91
C GLN A 331 0.32 -1.98 -24.31
N TRP A 332 0.13 -0.67 -24.40
CA TRP A 332 -0.04 0.05 -25.67
C TRP A 332 1.27 0.30 -26.42
N PHE A 333 2.43 0.18 -25.76
CA PHE A 333 3.73 0.32 -26.43
C PHE A 333 3.90 -0.69 -27.56
N THR A 334 3.48 -1.94 -27.31
CA THR A 334 3.58 -3.01 -28.31
C THR A 334 2.56 -2.81 -29.44
N LEU A 335 1.31 -2.48 -29.10
CA LEU A 335 0.26 -2.30 -30.10
C LEU A 335 0.53 -1.11 -31.04
N ILE A 336 1.05 0.01 -30.53
CA ILE A 336 1.42 1.17 -31.36
C ILE A 336 2.50 0.77 -32.39
N ARG A 337 3.50 -0.03 -31.96
CA ARG A 337 4.55 -0.54 -32.85
C ARG A 337 4.00 -1.51 -33.89
N ASP A 338 3.08 -2.38 -33.50
CA ASP A 338 2.45 -3.34 -34.41
C ASP A 338 1.62 -2.62 -35.49
N PHE A 339 0.89 -1.57 -35.11
CA PHE A 339 0.15 -0.72 -36.06
C PHE A 339 1.08 0.11 -36.95
N ALA A 340 2.22 0.58 -36.45
CA ALA A 340 3.23 1.26 -37.27
C ALA A 340 3.80 0.33 -38.37
N ALA A 341 3.91 -0.96 -38.09
CA ALA A 341 4.40 -1.97 -39.02
C ALA A 341 3.32 -2.50 -40.00
N ARG A 342 2.09 -1.99 -39.94
CA ARG A 342 0.98 -2.44 -40.80
C ARG A 342 1.31 -2.18 -42.28
N PRO A 343 1.13 -3.15 -43.21
CA PRO A 343 1.43 -2.96 -44.63
C PRO A 343 0.68 -1.81 -45.31
N ALA A 344 -0.55 -1.52 -44.87
CA ALA A 344 -1.37 -0.42 -45.37
C ALA A 344 -0.98 0.96 -44.78
N GLY A 345 0.07 1.02 -43.96
CA GLY A 345 0.45 2.20 -43.18
C GLY A 345 -0.29 2.30 -41.85
N PRO A 346 0.20 3.13 -40.91
CA PRO A 346 -0.39 3.28 -39.59
C PRO A 346 -1.76 3.95 -39.63
N PRO A 347 -2.76 3.47 -38.85
CA PRO A 347 -4.01 4.18 -38.62
C PRO A 347 -3.79 5.38 -37.69
N HIS A 348 -4.77 6.28 -37.64
CA HIS A 348 -4.88 7.25 -36.55
C HIS A 348 -5.37 6.54 -35.28
N ILE A 349 -4.59 6.63 -34.20
CA ILE A 349 -4.88 5.97 -32.92
C ILE A 349 -5.25 7.01 -31.88
N ARG A 350 -6.43 6.86 -31.28
CA ARG A 350 -6.84 7.62 -30.10
C ARG A 350 -6.97 6.68 -28.91
N ILE A 351 -6.39 7.04 -27.77
CA ILE A 351 -6.54 6.27 -26.53
C ILE A 351 -7.19 7.15 -25.46
N THR A 352 -8.32 6.71 -24.91
CA THR A 352 -8.89 7.24 -23.68
C THR A 352 -8.43 6.38 -22.52
N GLY A 353 -7.56 6.91 -21.67
CA GLY A 353 -7.07 6.23 -20.47
C GLY A 353 -7.82 6.67 -19.22
N ILE A 354 -8.52 5.74 -18.60
CA ILE A 354 -9.27 5.97 -17.35
C ILE A 354 -8.39 5.59 -16.17
N GLY A 355 -8.44 6.41 -15.11
CA GLY A 355 -7.74 6.17 -13.86
C GLY A 355 -8.30 7.01 -12.72
N ASP A 356 -7.86 6.72 -11.50
CA ASP A 356 -8.39 7.37 -10.29
C ASP A 356 -8.12 8.89 -10.28
N SER A 357 -9.03 9.69 -9.70
CA SER A 357 -9.00 11.15 -9.80
C SER A 357 -7.77 11.79 -9.13
N THR A 358 -7.17 11.09 -8.17
CA THR A 358 -5.93 11.48 -7.49
C THR A 358 -4.70 11.42 -8.40
N SER A 359 -4.85 10.91 -9.63
CA SER A 359 -3.75 10.59 -10.55
C SER A 359 -3.74 11.43 -11.85
N SER A 360 -4.44 12.57 -11.91
CA SER A 360 -4.53 13.39 -13.14
C SER A 360 -3.16 13.68 -13.77
N ASP A 361 -2.18 14.10 -12.98
CA ASP A 361 -0.81 14.38 -13.49
C ASP A 361 -0.11 13.09 -13.97
N ALA A 362 -0.35 11.96 -13.29
CA ALA A 362 0.20 10.67 -13.67
C ALA A 362 -0.37 10.18 -15.01
N LEU A 363 -1.69 10.31 -15.21
CA LEU A 363 -2.35 10.00 -16.48
C LEU A 363 -1.80 10.85 -17.62
N GLN A 364 -1.56 12.15 -17.39
CA GLN A 364 -0.96 13.03 -18.39
C GLN A 364 0.50 12.65 -18.71
N MET A 365 1.27 12.20 -17.73
CA MET A 365 2.62 11.68 -17.96
C MET A 365 2.61 10.43 -18.84
N VAL A 366 1.65 9.51 -18.62
CA VAL A 366 1.47 8.30 -19.44
C VAL A 366 1.11 8.69 -20.87
N GLY A 367 0.15 9.61 -21.04
CA GLY A 367 -0.20 10.17 -22.34
C GLY A 367 1.00 10.77 -23.08
N SER A 368 1.84 11.53 -22.37
CA SER A 368 3.07 12.10 -22.93
C SER A 368 4.08 11.04 -23.37
N LYS A 369 4.25 9.95 -22.60
CA LYS A 369 5.11 8.81 -22.97
C LYS A 369 4.60 8.12 -24.24
N LEU A 370 3.30 7.85 -24.32
CA LEU A 370 2.68 7.19 -25.48
C LEU A 370 2.72 8.08 -26.73
N SER A 371 2.45 9.38 -26.60
CA SER A 371 2.55 10.34 -27.70
C SER A 371 3.97 10.43 -28.25
N LYS A 372 4.99 10.42 -27.37
CA LYS A 372 6.39 10.41 -27.80
C LYS A 372 6.71 9.14 -28.59
N LEU A 373 6.32 7.97 -28.06
CA LEU A 373 6.51 6.70 -28.77
C LEU A 373 5.82 6.71 -30.15
N ALA A 374 4.56 7.15 -30.22
CA ALA A 374 3.84 7.22 -31.48
C ALA A 374 4.52 8.16 -32.49
N SER A 375 5.04 9.30 -32.04
CA SER A 375 5.85 10.21 -32.86
C SER A 375 7.11 9.54 -33.41
N ASP A 376 7.84 8.80 -32.58
CA ASP A 376 9.06 8.08 -32.98
C ASP A 376 8.77 7.03 -34.08
N PHE A 377 7.59 6.42 -34.05
CA PHE A 377 7.11 5.46 -35.06
C PHE A 377 6.24 6.08 -36.17
N LYS A 378 6.10 7.41 -36.20
CA LYS A 378 5.30 8.17 -37.19
C LYS A 378 3.82 7.73 -37.25
N VAL A 379 3.24 7.39 -36.11
CA VAL A 379 1.83 7.03 -35.96
C VAL A 379 1.04 8.28 -35.55
N PRO A 380 -0.01 8.69 -36.28
CA PRO A 380 -0.91 9.75 -35.84
C PRO A 380 -1.61 9.35 -34.54
N PHE A 381 -1.44 10.13 -33.47
CA PHE A 381 -1.83 9.71 -32.13
C PHE A 381 -2.46 10.84 -31.31
N GLU A 382 -3.50 10.49 -30.55
CA GLU A 382 -4.18 11.36 -29.58
C GLU A 382 -4.40 10.61 -28.27
N PHE A 383 -4.12 11.25 -27.14
CA PHE A 383 -4.42 10.71 -25.81
C PHE A 383 -5.41 11.58 -25.06
N HIS A 384 -6.43 10.95 -24.49
CA HIS A 384 -7.41 11.59 -23.62
C HIS A 384 -7.34 10.98 -22.21
N ALA A 385 -6.92 11.78 -21.23
CA ALA A 385 -6.92 11.37 -19.83
C ALA A 385 -8.30 11.55 -19.20
N THR A 386 -8.80 10.53 -18.52
CA THR A 386 -10.08 10.56 -17.80
C THR A 386 -9.84 10.21 -16.32
N PRO A 387 -9.62 11.21 -15.44
CA PRO A 387 -9.33 11.00 -14.02
C PRO A 387 -10.64 10.76 -13.23
N VAL A 388 -11.34 9.66 -13.55
CA VAL A 388 -12.60 9.26 -12.93
C VAL A 388 -12.54 7.77 -12.61
N SER A 389 -13.06 7.36 -11.45
CA SER A 389 -13.20 5.95 -11.10
C SER A 389 -14.06 5.20 -12.13
N ALA A 390 -13.74 3.94 -12.40
CA ALA A 390 -14.59 3.06 -13.22
C ALA A 390 -16.02 2.94 -12.66
N CYS A 391 -16.20 3.16 -11.34
CA CYS A 391 -17.51 3.20 -10.70
C CYS A 391 -18.29 4.50 -10.95
N ASP A 392 -17.69 5.56 -11.48
CA ASP A 392 -18.34 6.87 -11.65
C ASP A 392 -18.36 7.35 -13.11
N VAL A 393 -17.77 6.57 -14.01
CA VAL A 393 -17.68 6.87 -15.44
C VAL A 393 -19.05 6.98 -16.12
N GLN A 394 -19.17 7.97 -17.01
CA GLN A 394 -20.36 8.27 -17.81
C GLN A 394 -20.01 8.38 -19.29
N LEU A 395 -21.03 8.36 -20.17
CA LEU A 395 -20.86 8.40 -21.63
C LEU A 395 -19.95 9.55 -22.11
N GLN A 396 -20.15 10.74 -21.54
CA GLN A 396 -19.41 11.95 -21.91
C GLN A 396 -17.91 11.86 -21.62
N ASN A 397 -17.49 11.00 -20.69
CA ASN A 397 -16.08 10.83 -20.35
C ASN A 397 -15.29 10.14 -21.47
N PHE A 398 -15.93 9.33 -22.32
CA PHE A 398 -15.23 8.59 -23.37
C PHE A 398 -14.93 9.44 -24.62
N GLN A 399 -15.70 10.52 -24.83
CA GLN A 399 -15.61 11.39 -26.00
C GLN A 399 -15.59 10.60 -27.33
N VAL A 400 -16.48 9.62 -27.50
CA VAL A 400 -16.56 8.81 -28.73
C VAL A 400 -16.94 9.71 -29.92
N ARG A 401 -16.25 9.53 -31.06
CA ARG A 401 -16.48 10.32 -32.29
C ARG A 401 -17.04 9.43 -33.40
N SER A 402 -17.86 10.00 -34.27
CA SER A 402 -18.43 9.27 -35.41
C SER A 402 -17.34 8.87 -36.42
N GLY A 403 -17.35 7.61 -36.83
CA GLY A 403 -16.44 7.07 -37.84
C GLY A 403 -15.06 6.63 -37.32
N GLU A 404 -14.89 6.52 -36.01
CA GLU A 404 -13.78 5.78 -35.39
C GLU A 404 -14.25 4.36 -35.06
N ALA A 405 -13.40 3.37 -35.28
CA ALA A 405 -13.63 2.01 -34.84
C ALA A 405 -13.23 1.86 -33.37
N LEU A 406 -14.20 1.49 -32.53
CA LEU A 406 -14.04 1.49 -31.08
C LEU A 406 -13.62 0.12 -30.55
N ALA A 407 -12.53 0.09 -29.77
CA ALA A 407 -12.12 -1.02 -28.92
C ALA A 407 -12.25 -0.63 -27.45
N VAL A 408 -12.69 -1.56 -26.60
CA VAL A 408 -12.72 -1.35 -25.15
C VAL A 408 -11.92 -2.44 -24.46
N ASN A 409 -11.02 -2.06 -23.56
CA ASN A 409 -10.13 -2.96 -22.85
C ASN A 409 -10.42 -2.96 -21.35
N PHE A 410 -10.67 -4.15 -20.82
CA PHE A 410 -10.76 -4.44 -19.40
C PHE A 410 -9.66 -5.43 -19.04
N ALA A 411 -8.52 -4.94 -18.55
CA ALA A 411 -7.41 -5.79 -18.12
C ALA A 411 -7.19 -5.67 -16.62
N PHE A 412 -7.37 -6.78 -15.88
CA PHE A 412 -7.12 -6.91 -14.44
C PHE A 412 -7.78 -5.83 -13.59
N MET A 413 -9.03 -5.46 -13.91
CA MET A 413 -9.67 -4.30 -13.28
C MET A 413 -11.14 -4.52 -12.91
N LEU A 414 -11.89 -5.30 -13.69
CA LEU A 414 -13.34 -5.44 -13.47
C LEU A 414 -13.68 -6.12 -12.15
N HIS A 415 -12.80 -6.98 -11.65
CA HIS A 415 -12.92 -7.56 -10.33
C HIS A 415 -12.94 -6.50 -9.20
N GLN A 416 -12.32 -5.34 -9.38
CA GLN A 416 -12.29 -4.25 -8.39
C GLN A 416 -13.56 -3.41 -8.39
N VAL A 417 -14.34 -3.43 -9.48
CA VAL A 417 -15.61 -2.73 -9.57
C VAL A 417 -16.64 -3.46 -8.72
N SER A 418 -17.38 -2.73 -7.88
CA SER A 418 -18.43 -3.33 -7.06
C SER A 418 -19.51 -3.99 -7.93
N GLU A 419 -20.14 -5.07 -7.44
CA GLU A 419 -21.03 -5.91 -8.25
C GLU A 419 -22.15 -5.13 -8.96
N ASN A 420 -22.81 -4.22 -8.25
CA ASN A 420 -23.87 -3.38 -8.80
C ASN A 420 -23.38 -2.46 -9.94
N HIS A 421 -22.11 -2.07 -9.90
CA HIS A 421 -21.49 -1.18 -10.88
C HIS A 421 -20.96 -1.93 -12.10
N ARG A 422 -20.59 -3.22 -11.96
CA ARG A 422 -20.12 -4.06 -13.08
C ARG A 422 -21.17 -4.15 -14.19
N ASP A 423 -22.40 -4.51 -13.85
CA ASP A 423 -23.46 -4.71 -14.84
C ASP A 423 -23.92 -3.39 -15.47
N ARG A 424 -23.86 -2.28 -14.71
CA ARG A 424 -24.10 -0.94 -15.25
C ARG A 424 -23.00 -0.54 -16.24
N LEU A 425 -21.74 -0.80 -15.89
CA LEU A 425 -20.58 -0.49 -16.73
C LEU A 425 -20.59 -1.29 -18.04
N LEU A 426 -20.91 -2.58 -17.99
CA LEU A 426 -21.05 -3.40 -19.20
C LEU A 426 -22.15 -2.88 -20.13
N ARG A 427 -23.32 -2.49 -19.58
CA ARG A 427 -24.41 -1.88 -20.38
C ARG A 427 -24.00 -0.52 -20.97
N LEU A 428 -23.27 0.29 -20.20
CA LEU A 428 -22.71 1.55 -20.68
C LEU A 428 -21.78 1.31 -21.87
N VAL A 429 -20.82 0.39 -21.74
CA VAL A 429 -19.90 0.02 -22.83
C VAL A 429 -20.66 -0.57 -24.02
N ARG A 430 -21.68 -1.40 -23.79
CA ARG A 430 -22.53 -1.96 -24.86
C ARG A 430 -23.19 -0.85 -25.68
N SER A 431 -23.65 0.21 -25.03
CA SER A 431 -24.31 1.34 -25.69
C SER A 431 -23.38 2.14 -26.61
N LEU A 432 -22.07 2.05 -26.42
CA LEU A 432 -21.07 2.64 -27.32
C LEU A 432 -20.91 1.85 -28.63
N SER A 433 -21.53 0.67 -28.73
CA SER A 433 -21.42 -0.25 -29.87
C SER A 433 -19.97 -0.55 -30.28
N PRO A 434 -19.09 -0.98 -29.34
CA PRO A 434 -17.70 -1.26 -29.65
C PRO A 434 -17.57 -2.43 -30.63
N LYS A 435 -16.63 -2.32 -31.56
CA LYS A 435 -16.32 -3.38 -32.52
C LYS A 435 -15.74 -4.60 -31.80
N VAL A 436 -14.93 -4.37 -30.77
CA VAL A 436 -14.35 -5.40 -29.92
C VAL A 436 -14.27 -4.93 -28.47
N VAL A 437 -14.53 -5.84 -27.53
CA VAL A 437 -14.25 -5.67 -26.11
C VAL A 437 -13.35 -6.80 -25.65
N THR A 438 -12.21 -6.47 -25.05
CA THR A 438 -11.27 -7.43 -24.46
C THR A 438 -11.46 -7.50 -22.95
N LEU A 439 -11.47 -8.72 -22.42
CA LEU A 439 -11.45 -8.99 -20.98
C LEU A 439 -10.21 -9.83 -20.67
N VAL A 440 -9.43 -9.40 -19.70
CA VAL A 440 -8.34 -10.18 -19.09
C VAL A 440 -8.52 -10.15 -17.58
N GLU A 441 -8.63 -11.31 -16.96
CA GLU A 441 -8.86 -11.44 -15.52
C GLU A 441 -8.08 -12.59 -14.89
N HIS A 442 -7.88 -12.50 -13.58
CA HIS A 442 -7.31 -13.59 -12.78
C HIS A 442 -8.31 -14.76 -12.69
N GLU A 443 -7.86 -15.99 -13.00
CA GLU A 443 -8.70 -17.19 -12.92
C GLU A 443 -8.70 -17.77 -11.50
N SER A 444 -9.33 -17.03 -10.59
CA SER A 444 -9.47 -17.39 -9.17
C SER A 444 -10.87 -17.05 -8.65
N ASN A 445 -11.35 -17.79 -7.65
CA ASN A 445 -12.66 -17.59 -7.03
C ASN A 445 -12.55 -16.96 -5.63
N THR A 446 -11.95 -15.78 -5.51
CA THR A 446 -11.78 -15.11 -4.20
C THR A 446 -12.99 -14.27 -3.78
N ASN A 447 -14.01 -14.11 -4.63
CA ASN A 447 -15.26 -13.44 -4.26
C ASN A 447 -16.23 -14.34 -3.43
N ILE A 448 -15.71 -15.26 -2.61
CA ILE A 448 -16.48 -16.09 -1.69
C ILE A 448 -16.79 -15.27 -0.41
N VAL A 449 -17.98 -15.43 0.18
CA VAL A 449 -18.39 -14.69 1.39
C VAL A 449 -17.67 -15.21 2.62
N GLU A 450 -17.60 -16.53 2.78
CA GLU A 450 -16.98 -17.19 3.91
C GLU A 450 -15.44 -17.08 3.88
N PHE A 451 -14.85 -16.72 5.02
CA PHE A 451 -13.41 -16.49 5.13
C PHE A 451 -12.56 -17.73 4.84
N TYR A 452 -12.87 -18.88 5.45
CA TYR A 452 -12.01 -20.06 5.35
C TYR A 452 -11.93 -20.64 3.92
N PRO A 453 -13.05 -20.85 3.19
CA PRO A 453 -12.97 -21.23 1.77
C PRO A 453 -12.23 -20.22 0.90
N ARG A 454 -12.43 -18.92 1.16
CA ARG A 454 -11.69 -17.84 0.48
C ARG A 454 -10.19 -17.92 0.75
N PHE A 455 -9.78 -18.20 1.98
CA PHE A 455 -8.38 -18.42 2.35
C PHE A 455 -7.77 -19.61 1.59
N LEU A 456 -8.48 -20.74 1.51
CA LEU A 456 -8.01 -21.92 0.80
C LEU A 456 -7.80 -21.65 -0.70
N GLU A 457 -8.76 -20.98 -1.34
CA GLU A 457 -8.65 -20.58 -2.75
C GLU A 457 -7.48 -19.61 -2.98
N THR A 458 -7.30 -18.65 -2.06
CA THR A 458 -6.18 -17.69 -2.10
C THR A 458 -4.84 -18.41 -1.98
N LEU A 459 -4.70 -19.32 -1.02
CA LEU A 459 -3.49 -20.12 -0.82
C LEU A 459 -3.17 -20.96 -2.05
N ASP A 460 -4.16 -21.64 -2.64
CA ASP A 460 -3.98 -22.48 -3.82
C ASP A 460 -3.54 -21.65 -5.05
N TYR A 461 -4.28 -20.59 -5.35
CA TYR A 461 -4.02 -19.72 -6.50
C TYR A 461 -2.64 -19.05 -6.39
N TYR A 462 -2.35 -18.40 -5.27
CA TYR A 462 -1.07 -17.72 -5.11
C TYR A 462 0.11 -18.69 -4.93
N SER A 463 -0.11 -19.95 -4.50
CA SER A 463 0.95 -20.97 -4.54
C SER A 463 1.44 -21.19 -5.98
N ALA A 464 0.51 -21.38 -6.91
CA ALA A 464 0.84 -21.54 -8.33
C ALA A 464 1.50 -20.27 -8.91
N MET A 465 1.03 -19.08 -8.55
CA MET A 465 1.64 -17.82 -8.96
C MET A 465 3.10 -17.70 -8.48
N PHE A 466 3.35 -17.94 -7.18
CA PHE A 466 4.69 -17.84 -6.59
C PHE A 466 5.65 -18.90 -7.13
N GLU A 467 5.17 -20.12 -7.38
CA GLU A 467 5.96 -21.16 -8.04
C GLU A 467 6.31 -20.79 -9.48
N SER A 468 5.37 -20.23 -10.23
CA SER A 468 5.58 -19.83 -11.63
C SER A 468 6.66 -18.74 -11.77
N MET A 469 6.73 -17.82 -10.80
CA MET A 469 7.74 -16.76 -10.77
C MET A 469 9.14 -17.26 -10.41
N ASN A 470 9.25 -18.34 -9.65
CA ASN A 470 10.52 -18.86 -9.13
C ASN A 470 11.36 -19.59 -10.21
N MET A 471 10.91 -19.61 -11.46
CA MET A 471 11.41 -20.51 -12.50
C MET A 471 12.39 -19.85 -13.47
N ASN A 472 12.46 -18.52 -13.47
CA ASN A 472 13.52 -17.82 -14.19
C ASN A 472 14.80 -17.90 -13.36
N ALA A 473 15.57 -18.97 -13.61
CA ALA A 473 16.81 -19.34 -12.92
C ALA A 473 17.91 -18.27 -12.97
N ASP A 474 17.81 -17.33 -13.91
CA ASP A 474 18.77 -16.22 -14.08
C ASP A 474 18.59 -15.09 -13.06
N ILE A 475 17.61 -15.18 -12.16
CA ILE A 475 17.33 -14.13 -11.18
C ILE A 475 17.78 -14.57 -9.79
N PRO A 476 18.81 -13.92 -9.23
CA PRO A 476 19.29 -14.24 -7.89
C PRO A 476 18.17 -14.18 -6.85
N ARG A 477 18.14 -15.18 -5.97
CA ARG A 477 17.18 -15.26 -4.85
C ARG A 477 17.29 -14.05 -3.91
N GLU A 478 18.41 -13.35 -3.91
CA GLU A 478 18.70 -12.18 -3.06
C GLU A 478 18.39 -10.84 -3.74
N TYR A 479 17.79 -10.85 -4.94
CA TYR A 479 17.51 -9.63 -5.69
C TYR A 479 16.40 -8.82 -5.02
N LYS A 480 16.78 -7.69 -4.40
CA LYS A 480 15.89 -6.81 -3.62
C LYS A 480 14.70 -6.32 -4.43
N GLU A 481 14.85 -6.14 -5.74
CA GLU A 481 13.71 -5.74 -6.57
C GLU A 481 12.66 -6.84 -6.73
N ARG A 482 12.94 -8.12 -6.43
CA ARG A 482 11.91 -9.18 -6.54
C ARG A 482 10.94 -9.08 -5.39
N VAL A 483 11.47 -9.00 -4.17
CA VAL A 483 10.69 -8.76 -2.95
C VAL A 483 9.82 -7.52 -3.12
N TYR A 484 10.41 -6.48 -3.72
CA TYR A 484 9.70 -5.24 -4.03
C TYR A 484 8.49 -5.44 -4.95
N ILE A 485 8.63 -6.22 -6.03
CA ILE A 485 7.52 -6.48 -6.96
C ILE A 485 6.49 -7.42 -6.33
N GLU A 486 6.93 -8.46 -5.61
CA GLU A 486 6.01 -9.36 -4.91
C GLU A 486 5.14 -8.62 -3.90
N GLN A 487 5.73 -7.66 -3.17
CA GLN A 487 5.01 -6.79 -2.23
C GLN A 487 3.96 -5.92 -2.91
N LEU A 488 4.31 -5.30 -4.04
CA LEU A 488 3.41 -4.37 -4.72
C LEU A 488 2.29 -5.06 -5.50
N CYS A 489 2.60 -6.17 -6.17
CA CYS A 489 1.65 -6.83 -7.05
C CYS A 489 0.82 -7.93 -6.38
N TYR A 490 1.31 -8.56 -5.31
CA TYR A 490 0.59 -9.69 -4.70
C TYR A 490 0.32 -9.52 -3.21
N ALA A 491 1.25 -8.96 -2.43
CA ALA A 491 1.00 -8.80 -1.00
C ALA A 491 -0.18 -7.85 -0.74
N ARG A 492 -0.28 -6.77 -1.52
CA ARG A 492 -1.43 -5.85 -1.52
C ARG A 492 -2.75 -6.62 -1.70
N ASP A 493 -2.80 -7.46 -2.74
CA ASP A 493 -4.03 -8.17 -3.09
C ASP A 493 -4.36 -9.26 -2.05
N ILE A 494 -3.36 -10.05 -1.63
CA ILE A 494 -3.51 -11.08 -0.59
C ILE A 494 -4.05 -10.46 0.71
N VAL A 495 -3.49 -9.34 1.15
CA VAL A 495 -3.96 -8.64 2.36
C VAL A 495 -5.40 -8.18 2.18
N ASN A 496 -5.76 -7.59 1.04
CA ASN A 496 -7.15 -7.17 0.80
C ASN A 496 -8.13 -8.35 0.82
N ILE A 497 -7.79 -9.45 0.16
CA ILE A 497 -8.64 -10.65 0.08
C ILE A 497 -8.87 -11.28 1.45
N LEU A 498 -7.83 -11.32 2.30
CA LEU A 498 -7.87 -12.02 3.59
C LEU A 498 -8.33 -11.13 4.75
N ALA A 499 -7.92 -9.86 4.78
CA ALA A 499 -8.09 -8.98 5.93
C ALA A 499 -9.29 -8.04 5.83
N CYS A 500 -9.70 -7.64 4.62
CA CYS A 500 -10.82 -6.74 4.43
C CYS A 500 -12.15 -7.50 4.27
N GLU A 501 -13.26 -6.84 4.55
CA GLU A 501 -14.61 -7.34 4.31
C GLU A 501 -15.51 -6.28 3.65
N GLU A 502 -16.64 -6.71 3.10
CA GLU A 502 -17.66 -5.83 2.53
C GLU A 502 -17.06 -4.79 1.55
N ALA A 503 -17.36 -3.50 1.74
CA ALA A 503 -16.90 -2.42 0.87
C ALA A 503 -15.37 -2.21 0.90
N GLU A 504 -14.68 -2.61 1.98
CA GLU A 504 -13.22 -2.49 2.09
C GLU A 504 -12.49 -3.57 1.28
N ARG A 505 -13.15 -4.69 1.00
CA ARG A 505 -12.62 -5.77 0.16
C ARG A 505 -12.95 -5.50 -1.29
N VAL A 506 -11.94 -5.08 -2.05
CA VAL A 506 -12.05 -4.69 -3.46
C VAL A 506 -11.52 -5.79 -4.39
N GLU A 507 -10.52 -6.57 -3.98
CA GLU A 507 -9.92 -7.62 -4.81
C GLU A 507 -10.82 -8.88 -4.85
N ARG A 508 -11.80 -8.85 -5.76
CA ARG A 508 -12.90 -9.84 -5.84
C ARG A 508 -12.87 -10.64 -7.14
N HIS A 509 -11.87 -11.51 -7.27
CA HIS A 509 -11.71 -12.36 -8.46
C HIS A 509 -12.89 -13.31 -8.63
N GLU A 510 -13.28 -13.49 -9.89
CA GLU A 510 -14.30 -14.45 -10.32
C GLU A 510 -13.76 -15.28 -11.48
N LEU A 511 -14.13 -16.56 -11.50
CA LEU A 511 -13.83 -17.45 -12.63
C LEU A 511 -14.45 -16.92 -13.93
N LEU A 512 -13.78 -17.15 -15.08
CA LEU A 512 -14.22 -16.65 -16.38
C LEU A 512 -15.68 -16.98 -16.71
N ARG A 513 -16.17 -18.15 -16.29
CA ARG A 513 -17.57 -18.56 -16.49
C ARG A 513 -18.59 -17.54 -15.96
N LYS A 514 -18.30 -16.87 -14.84
CA LYS A 514 -19.16 -15.82 -14.27
C LYS A 514 -19.10 -14.56 -15.14
N TRP A 515 -17.91 -14.14 -15.54
CA TRP A 515 -17.73 -13.02 -16.46
C TRP A 515 -18.45 -13.23 -17.78
N ARG A 516 -18.35 -14.43 -18.37
CA ARG A 516 -19.08 -14.78 -19.61
C ARG A 516 -20.58 -14.58 -19.48
N LEU A 517 -21.16 -15.01 -18.35
CA LEU A 517 -22.58 -14.82 -18.09
C LEU A 517 -22.93 -13.33 -18.00
N ARG A 518 -22.12 -12.51 -17.31
CA ARG A 518 -22.32 -11.06 -17.22
C ARG A 518 -22.27 -10.37 -18.58
N PHE A 519 -21.28 -10.69 -19.42
CA PHE A 519 -21.16 -10.15 -20.78
C PHE A 519 -22.34 -10.57 -21.67
N THR A 520 -22.74 -11.84 -21.61
CA THR A 520 -23.90 -12.35 -22.37
C THR A 520 -25.19 -11.64 -21.93
N ASN A 521 -25.40 -11.49 -20.62
CA ASN A 521 -26.57 -10.78 -20.07
C ASN A 521 -26.57 -9.28 -20.42
N ALA A 522 -25.39 -8.67 -20.59
CA ALA A 522 -25.25 -7.31 -21.08
C ALA A 522 -25.43 -7.19 -22.62
N GLY A 523 -25.68 -8.30 -23.32
CA GLY A 523 -25.99 -8.33 -24.75
C GLY A 523 -24.76 -8.40 -25.66
N PHE A 524 -23.60 -8.82 -25.14
CA PHE A 524 -22.41 -9.08 -25.95
C PHE A 524 -22.40 -10.51 -26.48
N THR A 525 -21.77 -10.68 -27.64
CA THR A 525 -21.53 -11.99 -28.27
C THR A 525 -20.05 -12.34 -28.21
N PRO A 526 -19.67 -13.61 -27.92
CA PRO A 526 -18.27 -14.01 -27.94
C PRO A 526 -17.66 -13.79 -29.33
N TYR A 527 -16.43 -13.26 -29.37
CA TYR A 527 -15.69 -13.00 -30.60
C TYR A 527 -14.34 -13.72 -30.53
N PRO A 528 -14.25 -15.01 -30.90
CA PRO A 528 -13.05 -15.83 -30.69
C PRO A 528 -11.78 -15.26 -31.35
N PHE A 529 -10.63 -15.56 -30.75
CA PHE A 529 -9.32 -15.23 -31.30
C PHE A 529 -9.08 -15.94 -32.64
N SER A 530 -8.37 -15.28 -33.55
CA SER A 530 -7.90 -15.93 -34.78
C SER A 530 -6.77 -16.92 -34.51
N LEU A 531 -6.65 -17.92 -35.38
CA LEU A 531 -5.57 -18.92 -35.35
C LEU A 531 -4.18 -18.26 -35.36
N SER A 532 -4.01 -17.14 -36.05
CA SER A 532 -2.74 -16.39 -36.08
C SER A 532 -2.38 -15.75 -34.74
N VAL A 533 -3.37 -15.23 -34.01
CA VAL A 533 -3.17 -14.67 -32.67
C VAL A 533 -2.82 -15.80 -31.70
N ASN A 534 -3.55 -16.92 -31.74
CA ASN A 534 -3.29 -18.09 -30.91
C ASN A 534 -1.88 -18.65 -31.16
N ALA A 535 -1.45 -18.75 -32.41
CA ALA A 535 -0.11 -19.21 -32.76
C ALA A 535 1.00 -18.27 -32.23
N THR A 536 0.77 -16.96 -32.26
CA THR A 536 1.72 -15.96 -31.75
C THR A 536 1.86 -16.06 -30.23
N ILE A 537 0.75 -16.21 -29.51
CA ILE A 537 0.71 -16.37 -28.06
C ILE A 537 1.36 -17.71 -27.65
N LYS A 538 1.07 -18.79 -28.39
CA LYS A 538 1.71 -20.08 -28.17
C LYS A 538 3.23 -19.99 -28.32
N LYS A 539 3.72 -19.37 -29.39
CA LYS A 539 5.16 -19.16 -29.61
C LYS A 539 5.79 -18.29 -28.53
N LEU A 540 5.07 -17.26 -28.05
CA LEU A 540 5.51 -16.47 -26.91
C LEU A 540 5.70 -17.34 -25.67
N LEU A 541 4.75 -18.22 -25.34
CA LEU A 541 4.84 -19.10 -24.16
C LEU A 541 5.91 -20.18 -24.31
N GLU A 542 6.09 -20.74 -25.52
CA GLU A 542 7.17 -21.68 -25.83
C GLU A 542 8.57 -21.09 -25.58
N SER A 543 8.72 -19.75 -25.66
CA SER A 543 10.00 -19.09 -25.34
C SER A 543 10.33 -19.01 -23.84
N TYR A 544 9.42 -19.42 -22.96
CA TYR A 544 9.61 -19.44 -21.51
C TYR A 544 9.85 -20.88 -21.01
N SER A 545 9.01 -21.39 -20.11
CA SER A 545 9.13 -22.71 -19.49
C SER A 545 8.05 -23.65 -20.02
N GLY A 546 8.40 -24.91 -20.26
CA GLY A 546 7.44 -25.96 -20.65
C GLY A 546 6.39 -26.32 -19.58
N ARG A 547 6.46 -25.70 -18.38
CA ARG A 547 5.45 -25.83 -17.33
C ARG A 547 4.26 -24.87 -17.49
N PHE A 548 4.43 -23.80 -18.27
CA PHE A 548 3.31 -22.97 -18.68
C PHE A 548 2.51 -23.71 -19.75
N LYS A 549 1.19 -23.74 -19.58
CA LYS A 549 0.27 -24.33 -20.54
C LYS A 549 -0.62 -23.24 -21.10
N LEU A 550 -0.85 -23.27 -22.41
CA LEU A 550 -1.88 -22.50 -23.07
C LEU A 550 -3.05 -23.44 -23.36
N GLU A 551 -4.22 -23.13 -22.80
CA GLU A 551 -5.45 -23.84 -23.11
C GLU A 551 -6.41 -22.88 -23.83
N GLU A 552 -6.93 -23.33 -24.97
CA GLU A 552 -8.04 -22.66 -25.64
C GLU A 552 -9.33 -23.42 -25.30
N ARG A 553 -10.28 -22.72 -24.68
CA ARG A 553 -11.55 -23.30 -24.27
C ARG A 553 -12.68 -22.29 -24.43
N ASP A 554 -13.76 -22.68 -25.10
CA ASP A 554 -14.95 -21.87 -25.35
C ASP A 554 -14.67 -20.50 -25.99
N GLY A 555 -13.65 -20.42 -26.86
CA GLY A 555 -13.21 -19.19 -27.52
C GLY A 555 -12.43 -18.22 -26.62
N ALA A 556 -12.04 -18.66 -25.43
CA ALA A 556 -11.15 -17.95 -24.52
C ALA A 556 -9.79 -18.64 -24.41
N LEU A 557 -8.77 -17.88 -24.02
CA LEU A 557 -7.41 -18.37 -23.80
C LEU A 557 -7.10 -18.34 -22.31
N TYR A 558 -6.54 -19.44 -21.81
CA TYR A 558 -6.13 -19.60 -20.42
C TYR A 558 -4.63 -19.81 -20.36
N LEU A 559 -3.96 -19.00 -19.55
CA LEU A 559 -2.60 -19.25 -19.11
C LEU A 559 -2.66 -20.12 -17.86
N GLY A 560 -2.14 -21.34 -17.96
CA GLY A 560 -1.99 -22.26 -16.85
C GLY A 560 -0.54 -22.40 -16.38
N TRP A 561 -0.39 -22.64 -15.07
CA TRP A 561 0.83 -23.16 -14.47
C TRP A 561 0.54 -24.57 -13.96
N MET A 562 1.21 -25.57 -14.56
CA MET A 562 0.88 -26.99 -14.32
C MET A 562 -0.61 -27.27 -14.57
N ASP A 563 -1.38 -27.56 -13.52
CA ASP A 563 -2.81 -27.88 -13.62
C ASP A 563 -3.72 -26.75 -13.11
N ARG A 564 -3.13 -25.60 -12.73
CA ARG A 564 -3.86 -24.43 -12.24
C ARG A 564 -3.89 -23.33 -13.31
N HIS A 565 -5.09 -22.88 -13.68
CA HIS A 565 -5.27 -21.68 -14.50
C HIS A 565 -4.98 -20.43 -13.67
N LEU A 566 -4.21 -19.50 -14.24
CA LEU A 566 -3.75 -18.27 -13.61
C LEU A 566 -4.48 -17.04 -14.17
N VAL A 567 -4.52 -16.92 -15.50
CA VAL A 567 -5.13 -15.78 -16.19
C VAL A 567 -5.99 -16.29 -17.33
N ALA A 568 -7.16 -15.69 -17.46
CA ALA A 568 -8.06 -15.92 -18.58
C ALA A 568 -8.18 -14.66 -19.42
N SER A 569 -8.16 -14.81 -20.74
CA SER A 569 -8.43 -13.74 -21.70
C SER A 569 -9.56 -14.16 -22.64
N CYS A 570 -10.54 -13.28 -22.83
CA CYS A 570 -11.61 -13.48 -23.78
C CYS A 570 -12.04 -12.17 -24.44
N THR A 571 -12.80 -12.31 -25.50
CA THR A 571 -13.09 -11.23 -26.45
C THR A 571 -14.55 -11.29 -26.85
N TRP A 572 -15.13 -10.12 -27.03
CA TRP A 572 -16.55 -9.93 -27.26
C TRP A 572 -16.80 -8.90 -28.34
N THR A 573 -17.96 -8.96 -28.98
CA THR A 573 -18.44 -7.91 -29.86
C THR A 573 -19.86 -7.50 -29.48
N SER A 574 -20.20 -6.28 -29.90
CA SER A 574 -21.50 -5.67 -29.71
C SER A 574 -22.33 -5.68 -31.01
N LEU A 575 -21.76 -6.23 -32.08
CA LEU A 575 -22.38 -6.35 -33.40
C LEU A 575 -23.28 -7.58 -33.49
#